data_AF-A0A2M7Z7F8-F1
#
_entry.id   AF-A0A2M7Z7F8-F1
#
_cell.length_a   1.000
_cell.length_b   1.000
_cell.length_c   1.000
_cell.angle_alpha   90.00
_cell.angle_beta   90.00
_cell.angle_gamma   90.00
#
_symmetry.space_group_name_H-M   'P 1'
#
loop_
_entity.id
_entity.type
_entity.pdbx_description
1 polymer ?
#
loop_
_entity_poly.entity_id
_entity_poly.type
_entity_poly.pdbx_seq_one_letter_code
_entity_poly.pdbx_strand_id
1 'polypeptide(L)' 'MEPISKELFQKEIDIYKQLSKENGNKCNWGECDNCCVIPLLYKIHKGILLEDEQEIKYIKKKNLK' A
#
# COMPACT_ATOMS: atom_id res chain seq x y z
N MET A 1 -2.73 -18.90 -1.91
CA MET A 1 -2.99 -17.70 -1.07
C MET A 1 -4.27 -17.10 -1.60
N GLU A 2 -5.32 -17.06 -0.81
CA GLU A 2 -6.60 -16.50 -1.29
C GLU A 2 -6.52 -14.96 -1.37
N PRO A 3 -7.14 -14.34 -2.39
CA PRO A 3 -7.15 -12.89 -2.48
C PRO A 3 -7.91 -12.26 -1.31
N ILE A 4 -7.39 -11.17 -0.77
CA ILE A 4 -8.15 -10.39 0.22
C ILE A 4 -9.34 -9.69 -0.44
N SER A 5 -10.42 -9.55 0.32
CA SER A 5 -11.61 -8.83 -0.14
C SER A 5 -11.27 -7.37 -0.45
N LYS A 6 -12.04 -6.77 -1.37
CA LYS A 6 -11.90 -5.35 -1.71
C LYS A 6 -12.07 -4.45 -0.48
N GLU A 7 -12.98 -4.83 0.42
CA GLU A 7 -13.23 -4.10 1.67
C GLU A 7 -12.02 -4.14 2.60
N LEU A 8 -11.43 -5.32 2.81
CA LEU A 8 -10.23 -5.46 3.63
C LEU A 8 -9.05 -4.71 3.01
N PHE A 9 -8.86 -4.82 1.69
CA PHE A 9 -7.85 -4.04 0.98
C PHE A 9 -8.03 -2.53 1.22
N GLN A 10 -9.25 -2.01 1.07
CA GLN A 10 -9.52 -0.60 1.28
C GLN A 10 -9.26 -0.18 2.73
N LYS A 11 -9.69 -0.99 3.70
CA LYS A 11 -9.46 -0.73 5.12
C LYS A 11 -7.97 -0.63 5.46
N GLU A 12 -7.14 -1.53 4.93
CA GLU A 12 -5.69 -1.49 5.12
C GLU A 12 -5.06 -0.23 4.49
N ILE A 13 -5.52 0.16 3.30
CA ILE A 13 -5.07 1.40 2.65
C ILE A 13 -5.47 2.63 3.46
N ASP A 14 -6.68 2.65 4.03
CA ASP A 14 -7.16 3.77 4.85
C ASP A 14 -6.36 3.91 6.15
N ILE A 15 -6.05 2.80 6.83
CA ILE A 15 -5.17 2.78 8.01
C ILE A 15 -3.79 3.31 7.63
N TYR A 16 -3.24 2.85 6.50
CA TYR A 16 -1.94 3.30 6.03
C TYR A 16 -1.92 4.82 5.77
N LYS A 17 -2.93 5.34 5.06
CA LYS A 17 -3.08 6.78 4.80
C LYS A 17 -3.15 7.58 6.10
N GLN A 18 -3.95 7.12 7.06
CA GLN A 18 -4.12 7.76 8.35
C GLN A 18 -2.77 7.85 9.09
N LEU A 19 -2.08 6.73 9.27
CA LEU A 19 -0.80 6.68 9.99
C LEU A 19 0.28 7.49 9.27
N SER A 20 0.32 7.45 7.94
CA SER A 20 1.22 8.27 7.13
C SER A 20 1.03 9.76 7.39
N LYS A 21 -0.22 10.21 7.59
CA LYS A 21 -0.52 11.61 7.89
C LYS A 21 -0.18 11.97 9.34
N GLU A 22 -0.52 11.11 10.30
CA GLU A 22 -0.32 11.35 11.73
C GLU A 22 1.16 11.35 12.13
N ASN A 23 1.98 10.52 11.48
CA ASN A 23 3.37 10.28 11.89
C ASN A 23 4.41 10.90 10.93
N GLY A 24 4.02 11.86 10.08
CA GLY A 24 4.95 12.53 9.17
C GLY A 24 5.57 11.60 8.12
N ASN A 25 4.72 10.89 7.39
CA ASN A 25 5.07 9.93 6.33
C ASN A 25 5.77 8.65 6.82
N LYS A 26 5.42 8.22 8.03
CA LYS A 26 5.96 7.01 8.68
C LYS A 26 4.85 6.17 9.27
N CYS A 27 5.09 4.88 9.48
CA CYS A 27 4.23 4.01 10.27
C CYS A 27 5.06 2.91 10.92
N ASN A 28 4.42 1.96 11.61
CA ASN A 28 5.11 0.83 12.25
C ASN A 28 5.89 -0.06 11.26
N TRP A 29 5.59 0.05 9.96
CA TRP A 29 6.29 -0.66 8.89
C TRP A 29 7.50 0.12 8.33
N GLY A 30 7.79 1.31 8.85
CA GLY A 30 8.88 2.17 8.41
C GLY A 30 8.42 3.43 7.68
N GLU A 31 9.25 3.94 6.77
CA GLU A 31 8.97 5.13 5.98
C GLU A 31 8.03 4.82 4.82
N CYS A 32 6.93 5.55 4.71
CA CYS A 32 5.86 5.23 3.78
C CYS A 32 6.29 5.28 2.30
N ASP A 33 7.24 6.16 1.96
CA ASP A 33 7.79 6.27 0.60
C ASP A 33 8.61 5.03 0.22
N ASN A 34 9.35 4.48 1.19
CA ASN A 34 10.26 3.35 1.01
C ASN A 34 9.61 1.99 1.35
N CYS A 35 8.38 2.00 1.85
CA CYS A 35 7.68 0.80 2.30
C CYS A 35 7.11 -0.06 1.15
N CYS A 36 7.12 -1.38 1.30
CA CYS A 36 6.60 -2.34 0.30
C CYS A 36 5.18 -2.86 0.61
N VAL A 37 4.51 -2.32 1.64
CA VAL A 37 3.18 -2.78 2.05
C VAL A 37 2.13 -2.55 0.96
N ILE A 38 2.10 -1.39 0.30
CA ILE A 38 1.13 -1.13 -0.78
C ILE A 38 1.30 -2.12 -1.95
N PRO A 39 2.52 -2.34 -2.51
CA PRO A 39 2.74 -3.38 -3.51
C PRO A 39 2.34 -4.78 -3.04
N LEU A 40 2.63 -5.13 -1.78
CA LEU A 40 2.24 -6.42 -1.21
C LEU A 40 0.71 -6.58 -1.14
N LEU A 41 0.00 -5.59 -0.63
CA LEU A 41 -1.47 -5.58 -0.60
C LEU A 41 -2.06 -5.67 -2.00
N TYR A 42 -1.44 -5.01 -2.99
CA TYR A 42 -1.83 -5.09 -4.38
C TYR A 42 -1.67 -6.51 -4.94
N LYS A 43 -0.55 -7.17 -4.66
CA LYS A 43 -0.32 -8.59 -5.02
C LYS A 43 -1.34 -9.50 -4.39
N ILE A 44 -1.62 -9.34 -3.10
CA ILE A 44 -2.56 -10.19 -2.39
C ILE A 44 -3.99 -9.96 -2.91
N HIS A 45 -4.39 -8.71 -3.16
CA HIS A 45 -5.76 -8.39 -3.62
C HIS A 45 -5.98 -8.69 -5.11
N LYS A 46 -5.02 -8.37 -5.98
CA LYS A 46 -5.16 -8.47 -7.44
C LYS A 46 -4.49 -9.69 -8.06
N GLY A 47 -3.64 -10.40 -7.31
CA GLY A 47 -2.79 -11.46 -7.84
C GLY A 47 -1.62 -10.95 -8.69
N ILE A 48 -1.36 -9.64 -8.70
CA ILE A 48 -0.36 -9.00 -9.57
C ILE A 48 0.87 -8.61 -8.75
N LEU A 49 2.02 -9.19 -9.08
CA LEU A 49 3.30 -8.73 -8.58
C LEU A 49 3.76 -7.52 -9.41
N LEU A 50 3.97 -6.39 -8.75
CA LEU A 50 4.54 -5.21 -9.38
C LEU A 50 6.07 -5.28 -9.28
N GLU A 51 6.75 -5.33 -10.42
CA GLU A 51 8.22 -5.38 -10.50
C GLU A 51 8.81 -4.09 -11.06
N ASP A 52 8.03 -3.34 -11.85
CA ASP A 52 8.44 -2.06 -12.40
C ASP A 52 8.38 -0.93 -11.36
N GLU A 53 9.46 -0.17 -11.25
CA GLU A 53 9.59 0.89 -10.24
C GLU A 53 8.60 2.05 -10.50
N GLN A 54 8.31 2.38 -11.76
CA GLN A 54 7.37 3.43 -12.11
C GLN A 54 5.94 3.03 -11.77
N GLU A 55 5.55 1.79 -12.03
CA GLU A 55 4.26 1.23 -11.61
C GLU A 55 4.11 1.24 -10.09
N ILE A 56 5.13 0.82 -9.35
CA ILE A 56 5.14 0.87 -7.88
C ILE A 56 4.94 2.31 -7.39
N LYS A 57 5.68 3.27 -7.94
CA LYS A 57 5.55 4.70 -7.60
C LYS A 57 4.16 5.23 -7.93
N TYR A 58 3.61 4.85 -9.08
CA TYR A 58 2.26 5.25 -9.50
C TYR A 58 1.19 4.72 -8.54
N ILE A 59 1.23 3.43 -8.21
CA ILE A 59 0.26 2.79 -7.31
C ILE A 59 0.39 3.36 -5.89
N LYS A 60 1.61 3.55 -5.38
CA LYS A 60 1.83 4.24 -4.10
C LYS A 60 1.19 5.62 -4.11
N LYS A 61 1.48 6.45 -5.11
CA LYS A 61 0.94 7.82 -5.22
C LYS A 61 -0.58 7.84 -5.34
N LYS A 62 -1.18 6.91 -6.08
CA LYS A 62 -2.64 6.77 -6.23
C LYS A 62 -3.33 6.39 -4.93
N ASN A 63 -2.68 5.57 -4.11
CA ASN A 63 -3.24 5.07 -2.85
C ASN A 63 -2.76 5.84 -1.62
N LEU A 64 -1.91 6.86 -1.77
CA LEU A 64 -1.45 7.74 -0.67
C LEU A 64 -1.99 9.17 -0.76
N LYS A 65 -2.43 9.59 -1.94
CA LYS A 65 -3.10 10.88 -2.13
C LYS A 65 -4.60 10.80 -1.86
#